data_AF-A0A2E0HM05-F1
#
_entry.id   AF-A0A2E0HM05-F1
#
_cell.length_a   1.000
_cell.length_b   1.000
_cell.length_c   1.000
_cell.angle_alpha   90.00
_cell.angle_beta   90.00
_cell.angle_gamma   90.00
#
_symmetry.space_group_name_H-M   'P 1'
#
loop_
_entity.id
_entity.type
_entity.pdbx_description
1 polymer ?
#
loop_
_entity_poly.entity_id
_entity_poly.type
_entity_poly.pdbx_seq_one_letter_code
_entity_poly.pdbx_strand_id
1 'polypeptide(L)'
;MSRSVTGRLPEDPVVILERLNELAAEHNVEFEGDHESGYARGKGFHMEYVVEGEFCTLTVTKKPMLIPWTLVERQMEKLFND
;
A
#
# COMPACT_ATOMS: atom_id res chain seq x y z
N MET A 1 1.86 -6.73 -15.39
CA MET A 1 3.06 -5.98 -14.95
C MET A 1 2.73 -5.36 -13.60
N SER A 2 3.65 -5.45 -12.63
CA SER A 2 3.55 -4.77 -11.34
C SER A 2 4.33 -3.45 -11.36
N ARG A 3 4.09 -2.61 -10.34
CA ARG A 3 4.88 -1.41 -10.02
C ARG A 3 5.18 -1.36 -8.55
N SER A 4 6.38 -0.91 -8.22
CA SER A 4 6.83 -0.82 -6.83
C SER A 4 7.46 0.54 -6.56
N VAL A 5 7.31 1.03 -5.34
CA VAL A 5 8.04 2.18 -4.82
C VAL A 5 8.52 1.83 -3.41
N THR A 6 9.68 2.35 -3.03
CA THR A 6 10.24 2.20 -1.69
C THR A 6 10.45 3.58 -1.10
N GLY A 7 10.06 3.76 0.14
CA GLY A 7 10.31 4.99 0.87
C GLY A 7 10.36 4.78 2.37
N ARG A 8 10.81 5.80 3.10
CA ARG A 8 10.84 5.78 4.56
C ARG A 8 9.42 5.91 5.09
N LEU A 9 9.05 5.09 6.07
CA LEU A 9 7.76 5.23 6.74
C LEU A 9 7.73 6.55 7.53
N PRO A 10 6.64 7.32 7.45
CA PRO A 10 6.52 8.60 8.16
C PRO A 10 6.29 8.41 9.67
N GLU A 11 5.79 7.24 10.07
CA GLU A 11 5.43 6.87 11.44
C GLU A 11 5.81 5.41 11.70
N ASP A 12 5.67 4.97 12.96
CA ASP A 12 5.88 3.56 13.34
C ASP A 12 4.94 2.64 12.53
N PRO A 13 5.45 1.52 11.98
CA PRO A 13 4.64 0.56 11.21
C PRO A 13 3.37 0.13 11.94
N VAL A 14 3.40 -0.05 13.26
CA VAL A 14 2.24 -0.50 14.05
C VAL A 14 1.09 0.52 13.97
N VAL A 15 1.40 1.81 14.07
CA VAL A 15 0.39 2.89 13.98
C VAL A 15 -0.23 2.94 12.59
N ILE A 16 0.58 2.73 11.56
CA ILE A 16 0.12 2.69 10.17
C ILE A 16 -0.82 1.50 9.95
N LEU A 17 -0.49 0.33 10.50
CA LEU A 17 -1.34 -0.87 10.38
C LEU A 17 -2.71 -0.71 11.02
N GLU A 18 -2.79 -0.09 12.19
CA GLU A 18 -4.07 0.16 12.86
C GLU A 18 -4.97 1.01 11.96
N ARG A 19 -4.43 2.10 11.39
CA ARG A 19 -5.17 2.96 10.44
C ARG A 19 -5.56 2.21 9.16
N LEU A 20 -4.68 1.38 8.61
CA LEU A 20 -4.97 0.61 7.40
C LEU A 20 -6.10 -0.40 7.62
N ASN A 21 -6.12 -1.07 8.78
CA ASN A 21 -7.21 -1.97 9.15
C ASN A 21 -8.56 -1.25 9.23
N GLU A 22 -8.60 -0.06 9.86
CA GLU A 22 -9.81 0.76 9.94
C GLU A 22 -10.30 1.19 8.55
N LEU A 23 -9.41 1.69 7.70
CA LEU A 23 -9.73 2.12 6.34
C LEU A 23 -10.19 0.95 5.45
N ALA A 24 -9.60 -0.23 5.64
CA ALA A 24 -9.98 -1.43 4.91
C ALA A 24 -11.43 -1.82 5.20
N ALA A 25 -11.82 -1.80 6.49
CA ALA A 25 -13.18 -2.04 6.93
C ALA A 25 -14.16 -0.98 6.37
N GLU A 26 -13.81 0.30 6.42
CA GLU A 26 -14.64 1.39 5.90
C GLU A 26 -14.88 1.27 4.37
N HIS A 27 -13.86 0.87 3.63
CA HIS A 27 -13.89 0.87 2.18
C HIS A 27 -14.23 -0.47 1.53
N ASN A 28 -14.60 -1.49 2.31
CA ASN A 28 -14.82 -2.87 1.85
C ASN A 28 -13.62 -3.39 1.04
N VAL A 29 -12.42 -3.18 1.58
CA VAL A 29 -11.16 -3.68 1.06
C VAL A 29 -10.69 -4.78 2.00
N GLU A 30 -10.22 -5.89 1.44
CA GLU A 30 -9.55 -6.94 2.18
C GLU A 30 -8.13 -6.46 2.51
N PHE A 31 -7.75 -6.55 3.78
CA PHE A 31 -6.42 -6.21 4.26
C PHE A 31 -5.97 -7.30 5.24
N GLU A 32 -4.77 -7.82 5.02
CA GLU A 32 -4.15 -8.80 5.90
C GLU A 32 -2.64 -8.53 5.93
N GLY A 33 -2.07 -8.45 7.12
CA GLY A 33 -0.66 -8.14 7.28
C GLY A 33 -0.27 -7.80 8.70
N ASP A 34 1.04 -7.66 8.89
CA ASP A 34 1.70 -7.28 10.13
C ASP A 34 2.74 -6.17 9.88
N HIS A 35 3.62 -5.95 10.87
CA HIS A 35 4.63 -4.88 10.84
C HIS A 35 5.81 -5.16 9.89
N GLU A 36 5.89 -6.36 9.31
CA GLU A 36 6.92 -6.74 8.35
C GLU A 36 6.33 -6.87 6.94
N SER A 37 5.13 -7.42 6.78
CA SER A 37 4.55 -7.59 5.44
C SER A 37 3.04 -7.78 5.43
N GLY A 38 2.44 -7.59 4.26
CA GLY A 38 1.01 -7.84 4.08
C GLY A 38 0.52 -7.48 2.68
N TYR A 39 -0.80 -7.54 2.50
CA TYR A 39 -1.46 -7.21 1.26
C TYR A 39 -2.79 -6.50 1.49
N ALA A 40 -3.23 -5.78 0.45
CA ALA A 40 -4.56 -5.20 0.37
C ALA A 40 -5.18 -5.49 -1.00
N ARG A 41 -6.44 -5.95 -1.01
CA ARG A 41 -7.18 -6.31 -2.23
C ARG A 41 -8.61 -5.79 -2.18
N GLY A 42 -9.02 -5.10 -3.23
CA GLY A 42 -10.40 -4.62 -3.32
C GLY A 42 -10.62 -3.76 -4.54
N LYS A 43 -11.88 -3.66 -5.01
CA LYS A 43 -12.27 -2.74 -6.10
C LYS A 43 -11.40 -2.84 -7.38
N GLY A 44 -10.91 -4.04 -7.69
CA GLY A 44 -10.05 -4.29 -8.85
C GLY A 44 -8.57 -3.96 -8.67
N PHE A 45 -8.16 -3.57 -7.46
CA PHE A 45 -6.79 -3.30 -7.03
C PHE A 45 -6.25 -4.45 -6.18
N HIS A 46 -4.95 -4.72 -6.29
CA HIS A 46 -4.20 -5.62 -5.43
C HIS A 46 -2.81 -5.03 -5.22
N MET A 47 -2.41 -4.94 -3.96
CA MET A 47 -1.09 -4.51 -3.55
C MET A 47 -0.54 -5.37 -2.42
N GLU A 48 0.77 -5.39 -2.32
CA GLU A 48 1.55 -6.04 -1.27
C GLU A 48 2.51 -4.99 -0.69
N TYR A 49 2.88 -5.12 0.57
CA TYR A 49 3.91 -4.31 1.20
C TYR A 49 4.91 -5.17 1.97
N VAL A 50 6.14 -4.68 2.06
CA VAL A 50 7.21 -5.25 2.89
C VAL A 50 7.95 -4.12 3.59
N VAL A 51 8.13 -4.23 4.89
CA VAL A 51 8.84 -3.30 5.75
C VAL A 51 10.20 -3.88 6.12
N GLU A 52 11.25 -3.11 5.89
CA GLU A 52 12.63 -3.44 6.23
C GLU A 52 13.22 -2.29 7.06
N GLY A 53 13.21 -2.44 8.38
CA GLY A 53 13.62 -1.38 9.30
C GLY A 53 12.68 -0.17 9.21
N GLU A 54 13.20 0.98 8.80
CA GLU A 54 12.42 2.22 8.64
C GLU A 54 11.85 2.39 7.22
N PHE A 55 12.11 1.46 6.30
CA PHE A 55 11.69 1.55 4.91
C PHE A 55 10.54 0.60 4.61
N CYS A 56 9.64 1.01 3.74
CA CYS A 56 8.56 0.17 3.23
C CYS A 56 8.60 0.16 1.71
N THR A 57 8.53 -1.02 1.13
CA THR A 57 8.32 -1.24 -0.30
C THR A 57 6.87 -1.60 -0.54
N LEU A 58 6.16 -0.77 -1.30
CA LEU A 58 4.81 -1.05 -1.77
C LEU A 58 4.88 -1.60 -3.19
N THR A 59 4.16 -2.68 -3.47
CA THR A 59 4.06 -3.29 -4.79
C THR A 59 2.61 -3.43 -5.22
N VAL A 60 2.19 -2.71 -6.25
CA VAL A 60 0.87 -2.88 -6.87
C VAL A 60 0.98 -3.95 -7.95
N THR A 61 0.39 -5.11 -7.69
CA THR A 61 0.36 -6.26 -8.61
C THR A 61 -0.81 -6.18 -9.59
N LYS A 62 -1.89 -5.50 -9.20
CA LYS A 62 -3.06 -5.25 -10.05
C LYS A 62 -3.61 -3.86 -9.79
N LYS A 63 -3.77 -3.06 -10.83
CA LYS A 63 -4.49 -1.78 -10.78
C LYS A 63 -5.96 -1.96 -11.22
N PRO A 64 -6.87 -1.08 -10.79
CA PRO A 64 -8.22 -1.05 -11.33
C PRO A 64 -8.24 -0.86 -12.85
N MET A 65 -9.33 -1.33 -13.46
CA MET A 65 -9.61 -1.05 -14.87
C MET A 65 -9.72 0.46 -15.09
N LEU A 66 -9.28 0.94 -16.26
CA LEU A 66 -9.32 2.35 -16.69
C LEU A 66 -8.39 3.32 -15.94
N ILE A 67 -7.80 2.95 -14.80
CA ILE A 67 -6.79 3.78 -14.13
C ILE A 67 -5.43 3.59 -14.82
N PRO A 68 -4.73 4.64 -15.29
CA PRO A 68 -3.39 4.51 -15.87
C PRO A 68 -2.34 4.18 -14.80
N TRP A 69 -1.27 3.49 -15.20
CA TRP A 69 -0.14 3.22 -14.29
C TRP A 69 0.52 4.49 -13.77
N THR A 70 0.61 5.54 -14.58
CA THR A 70 1.20 6.82 -14.18
C THR A 70 0.45 7.49 -13.02
N LEU A 71 -0.88 7.29 -12.92
CA LEU A 71 -1.63 7.77 -11.77
C LEU A 71 -1.38 6.91 -10.53
N VAL A 72 -1.25 5.59 -10.69
CA VAL A 72 -0.92 4.68 -9.59
C VAL A 72 0.46 5.01 -9.02
N GLU A 73 1.48 5.11 -9.87
CA GLU A 73 2.86 5.44 -9.50
C GLU A 73 2.91 6.77 -8.74
N ARG A 74 2.26 7.82 -9.27
CA ARG A 74 2.19 9.13 -8.59
C ARG A 74 1.54 9.05 -7.21
N GLN A 75 0.48 8.24 -7.03
CA GLN A 75 -0.14 8.09 -5.71
C GLN A 75 0.75 7.30 -4.75
N MET A 76 1.45 6.28 -5.24
CA MET A 76 2.41 5.52 -4.44
C MET A 76 3.56 6.41 -3.97
N GLU A 77 4.12 7.24 -4.84
CA GLU A 77 5.21 8.17 -4.51
C GLU A 77 4.82 9.20 -3.45
N LYS A 78 3.57 9.67 -3.46
CA LYS A 78 3.04 10.63 -2.49
C LYS A 78 3.03 10.10 -1.06
N LEU A 79 2.87 8.78 -0.88
CA LEU A 79 2.86 8.16 0.46
C LEU A 79 4.20 8.31 1.19
N PHE A 80 5.28 8.63 0.47
CA PHE A 80 6.64 8.71 1.00
C PHE A 80 7.28 10.09 0.89
N ASN A 81 6.66 11.03 0.17
CA ASN A 81 7.27 12.32 -0.19
C ASN A 81 6.38 13.55 0.10
N ASP A 82 5.21 13.38 0.72
CA ASP A 82 4.38 14.49 1.23
C ASP A 82 4.68 14.79 2.72
#